data_AF-A0A7X1NL81-F1
#
_entry.id   AF-A0A7X1NL81-F1
#
_cell.length_a   1.000
_cell.length_b   1.000
_cell.length_c   1.000
_cell.angle_alpha   90.00
_cell.angle_beta   90.00
_cell.angle_gamma   90.00
#
_symmetry.space_group_name_H-M   'P 1'
#
loop_
_entity.id
_entity.type
_entity.pdbx_description
1 polymer ?
#
loop_
_entity_poly.entity_id
_entity_poly.type
_entity_poly.pdbx_seq_one_letter_code
_entity_poly.pdbx_strand_id
1 'polypeptide(L)'
;MSEVSGNRLGDDLRALLARVPAVERVLSTPMAQRLIDEYGHTQVVDAIRATTDTLRRELLAGVQFDASFNFEAKLVDDAQHVLAARAQPHLRSVFNLTGTVLHTNLGR
;
A
#
# COMPACT_ATOMS: atom_id res chain seq x y z
N MET A 1 -9.27 21.14 -32.10
CA MET A 1 -8.21 21.36 -31.10
C MET A 1 -8.51 20.51 -29.86
N SER A 2 -8.33 19.19 -29.96
CA SER A 2 -8.69 18.26 -28.87
C SER A 2 -7.65 17.13 -28.77
N GLU A 3 -6.38 17.48 -28.63
CA GLU A 3 -5.28 16.50 -28.46
C GLU A 3 -4.51 16.67 -27.14
N VAL A 4 -4.87 17.66 -26.31
CA VAL A 4 -4.12 17.98 -25.08
C VAL A 4 -4.48 17.06 -23.90
N SER A 5 -5.62 16.36 -23.96
CA SER A 5 -6.13 15.62 -22.78
C SER A 5 -5.42 14.29 -22.52
N GLY A 6 -4.78 13.68 -23.53
CA GLY A 6 -4.12 12.38 -23.40
C GLY A 6 -2.77 12.43 -22.69
N ASN A 7 -2.01 13.52 -22.85
CA ASN A 7 -0.67 13.63 -22.25
C ASN A 7 -0.74 13.82 -20.73
N ARG A 8 -1.71 14.61 -20.25
CA ARG A 8 -1.84 14.99 -18.84
C ARG A 8 -2.10 13.79 -17.92
N LEU A 9 -2.97 12.87 -18.34
CA LEU A 9 -3.28 11.65 -17.59
C LEU A 9 -2.04 10.74 -17.46
N GLY A 10 -1.23 10.65 -18.50
CA GLY A 10 0.02 9.88 -18.48
C GLY A 10 1.09 10.51 -17.59
N ASP A 11 1.18 11.83 -17.59
CA ASP A 11 2.11 12.58 -16.73
C ASP A 11 1.74 12.46 -15.24
N ASP A 12 0.45 12.56 -14.92
CA ASP A 12 -0.07 12.43 -13.55
C ASP A 12 0.18 11.01 -13.01
N LEU A 13 -0.03 9.97 -13.83
CA LEU A 13 0.27 8.58 -13.47
C LEU A 13 1.77 8.37 -13.20
N ARG A 14 2.64 8.92 -14.05
CA ARG A 14 4.10 8.84 -13.85
C ARG A 14 4.52 9.54 -12.56
N ALA A 15 3.94 10.70 -12.27
CA ALA A 15 4.19 11.43 -11.03
C ALA A 15 3.74 10.62 -9.79
N LEU A 16 2.58 9.96 -9.84
CA LEU A 16 2.11 9.10 -8.77
C LEU A 16 3.01 7.86 -8.57
N LEU A 17 3.41 7.19 -9.66
CA LEU A 17 4.33 6.04 -9.60
C LEU A 17 5.70 6.44 -9.02
N ALA A 18 6.20 7.64 -9.33
CA ALA A 18 7.44 8.16 -8.76
C ALA A 18 7.34 8.47 -7.25
N ARG A 19 6.12 8.71 -6.74
CA ARG A 19 5.86 8.92 -5.31
C ARG A 19 5.72 7.61 -4.52
N VAL A 20 5.58 6.46 -5.19
CA VAL A 20 5.58 5.17 -4.51
C VAL A 20 6.96 4.96 -3.87
N PRO A 21 7.05 4.81 -2.54
CA PRO A 21 8.32 4.70 -1.84
C PRO A 21 9.01 3.38 -2.21
N ALA A 22 10.34 3.40 -2.17
CA ALA A 22 11.13 2.18 -2.27
C ALA A 22 10.84 1.26 -1.07
N VAL A 23 10.87 -0.05 -1.27
CA VAL A 23 10.65 -1.06 -0.21
C VAL A 23 11.54 -0.79 1.00
N GLU A 24 12.82 -0.47 0.77
CA GLU A 24 13.79 -0.17 1.83
C GLU A 24 13.39 1.06 2.68
N ARG A 25 12.80 2.06 2.02
CA ARG A 25 12.30 3.27 2.70
C ARG A 25 11.16 2.93 3.65
N VAL A 26 10.25 2.05 3.21
CA VAL A 26 9.13 1.56 4.03
C VAL A 26 9.64 0.71 5.19
N LEU A 27 10.61 -0.17 4.94
CA LEU A 27 11.24 -1.02 5.98
C LEU A 27 11.94 -0.19 7.06
N SER A 28 12.49 0.97 6.70
CA SER A 28 13.14 1.90 7.63
C SER A 28 12.16 2.65 8.54
N THR A 29 10.85 2.52 8.33
CA THR A 29 9.86 3.22 9.17
C THR A 29 9.72 2.55 10.54
N PRO A 30 9.43 3.32 11.61
CA PRO A 30 9.22 2.75 12.93
C PRO A 30 8.08 1.72 13.00
N MET A 31 7.05 1.87 12.14
CA MET A 31 5.95 0.92 12.08
C MET A 31 6.36 -0.40 11.43
N ALA A 32 7.14 -0.36 10.33
CA ALA A 32 7.67 -1.57 9.71
C ALA A 32 8.65 -2.29 10.64
N GLN A 33 9.46 -1.56 11.41
CA GLN A 33 10.37 -2.17 12.37
C GLN A 33 9.63 -2.95 13.47
N ARG A 34 8.48 -2.46 13.95
CA ARG A 34 7.62 -3.22 14.89
C ARG A 34 7.11 -4.52 14.27
N LEU A 35 6.69 -4.49 13.00
CA LEU A 35 6.27 -5.71 12.30
C LEU A 35 7.43 -6.69 12.15
N ILE A 36 8.66 -6.19 11.92
CA ILE A 36 9.85 -7.03 11.83
C ILE A 36 10.10 -7.75 13.15
N ASP A 37 9.93 -7.05 14.27
CA ASP A 37 10.10 -7.64 15.60
C ASP A 37 9.02 -8.71 15.90
N GLU A 38 7.80 -8.55 15.38
CA GLU A 38 6.67 -9.47 15.61
C GLU A 38 6.64 -10.68 14.66
N TYR A 39 6.81 -10.45 13.35
CA TYR A 39 6.65 -11.48 12.30
C TYR A 39 8.00 -11.96 11.73
N GLY A 40 9.09 -11.28 12.01
CA GLY A 40 10.41 -11.56 11.46
C GLY A 40 10.67 -10.89 10.11
N HIS A 41 11.93 -10.51 9.90
CA HIS A 41 12.37 -9.70 8.76
C HIS A 41 11.92 -10.24 7.40
N THR A 42 12.14 -11.52 7.12
CA THR A 42 11.80 -12.13 5.82
C THR A 42 10.32 -12.01 5.49
N GLN A 43 9.44 -12.30 6.45
CA GLN A 43 7.99 -12.24 6.22
C GLN A 43 7.53 -10.81 5.93
N VAL A 44 8.09 -9.83 6.65
CA VAL A 44 7.74 -8.41 6.49
C VAL A 44 8.24 -7.86 5.15
N VAL A 45 9.47 -8.20 4.75
CA VAL A 45 10.01 -7.82 3.44
C VAL A 45 9.11 -8.35 2.31
N ASP A 46 8.70 -9.61 2.40
CA ASP A 46 7.84 -10.22 1.39
C ASP A 46 6.44 -9.60 1.36
N ALA A 47 5.88 -9.27 2.53
CA ALA A 47 4.60 -8.58 2.63
C ALA A 47 4.68 -7.17 2.02
N ILE A 48 5.68 -6.36 2.37
CA ILE A 48 5.85 -5.00 1.84
C ILE A 48 6.10 -5.03 0.33
N ARG A 49 6.89 -5.99 -0.18
CA ARG A 49 7.08 -6.16 -1.63
C ARG A 49 5.75 -6.43 -2.32
N ALA A 50 4.97 -7.37 -1.80
CA ALA A 50 3.67 -7.73 -2.37
C ALA A 50 2.66 -6.57 -2.36
N THR A 51 2.61 -5.77 -1.30
CA THR A 51 1.71 -4.61 -1.21
C THR A 51 2.19 -3.48 -2.12
N THR A 52 3.50 -3.27 -2.25
CA THR A 52 4.07 -2.29 -3.18
C THR A 52 3.74 -2.63 -4.63
N ASP A 53 3.87 -3.90 -5.02
CA ASP A 53 3.51 -4.32 -6.37
C ASP A 53 2.01 -4.24 -6.64
N THR A 54 1.18 -4.49 -5.61
CA THR A 54 -0.27 -4.31 -5.71
C THR A 54 -0.63 -2.85 -5.92
N LEU A 55 -0.04 -1.94 -5.12
CA LEU A 55 -0.23 -0.49 -5.28
C LEU A 55 0.19 0.00 -6.67
N ARG A 56 1.31 -0.51 -7.22
CA ARG A 56 1.72 -0.18 -8.60
C ARG A 56 0.69 -0.64 -9.62
N ARG A 57 0.13 -1.85 -9.47
CA ARG A 57 -0.93 -2.35 -10.35
C ARG A 57 -2.21 -1.51 -10.24
N GLU A 58 -2.60 -1.10 -9.04
CA GLU A 58 -3.75 -0.22 -8.82
C GLU A 58 -3.58 1.13 -9.54
N LEU A 59 -2.40 1.74 -9.42
CA LEU A 59 -2.07 2.97 -10.15
C LEU A 59 -2.16 2.77 -11.67
N LEU A 60 -1.58 1.69 -12.19
CA LEU A 60 -1.65 1.36 -13.62
C LEU A 60 -3.08 1.04 -14.09
N ALA A 61 -3.94 0.53 -13.21
CA ALA A 61 -5.36 0.28 -13.48
C ALA A 61 -6.22 1.56 -13.43
N GLY A 62 -5.61 2.72 -13.13
CA GLY A 62 -6.30 4.01 -13.09
C GLY A 62 -6.95 4.33 -11.74
N VAL A 63 -6.54 3.65 -10.66
CA VAL A 63 -6.92 4.05 -9.30
C VAL A 63 -6.26 5.39 -8.99
N GLN A 64 -7.10 6.40 -8.76
CA GLN A 64 -6.65 7.75 -8.47
C GLN A 64 -6.35 7.91 -6.99
N PHE A 65 -5.14 8.39 -6.67
CA PHE A 65 -4.74 8.76 -5.33
C PHE A 65 -4.49 10.27 -5.28
N ASP A 66 -4.78 10.86 -4.13
CA ASP A 66 -4.50 12.28 -3.89
C ASP A 66 -2.98 12.55 -3.89
N ALA A 67 -2.59 13.75 -4.31
CA ALA A 67 -1.22 14.25 -4.20
C ALA A 67 -0.70 14.30 -2.75
N SER A 68 -1.58 14.32 -1.76
CA SER A 68 -1.28 14.28 -0.32
C SER A 68 -1.26 12.86 0.26
N PHE A 69 -1.61 11.84 -0.53
CA PHE A 69 -1.72 10.47 -0.04
C PHE A 69 -0.37 9.94 0.47
N ASN A 70 -0.38 9.36 1.68
CA ASN A 70 0.81 8.80 2.30
C ASN A 70 0.95 7.31 1.93
N PHE A 71 1.71 7.05 0.87
CA PHE A 71 1.99 5.70 0.40
C PHE A 71 2.78 4.85 1.41
N GLU A 72 3.67 5.44 2.20
CA GLU A 72 4.43 4.69 3.21
C GLU A 72 3.48 4.10 4.28
N ALA A 73 2.57 4.93 4.80
CA ALA A 73 1.59 4.49 5.78
C ALA A 73 0.67 3.40 5.23
N LYS A 74 0.16 3.55 4.00
CA LYS A 74 -0.67 2.51 3.34
C LYS A 74 0.08 1.19 3.17
N LEU A 75 1.33 1.23 2.73
CA LEU A 75 2.09 0.01 2.47
C LEU A 75 2.37 -0.78 3.74
N VAL A 76 2.62 -0.10 4.86
CA VAL A 76 2.80 -0.75 6.17
C VAL A 76 1.49 -1.33 6.68
N ASP A 77 0.38 -0.60 6.56
CA ASP A 77 -0.96 -1.04 6.96
C ASP A 77 -1.41 -2.28 6.17
N ASP A 78 -1.28 -2.25 4.84
CA ASP A 78 -1.57 -3.39 3.99
C ASP A 78 -0.65 -4.59 4.34
N ALA A 79 0.63 -4.33 4.62
CA ALA A 79 1.57 -5.40 4.96
C ALA A 79 1.20 -6.06 6.29
N GLN A 80 0.78 -5.27 7.29
CA GLN A 80 0.26 -5.78 8.55
C GLN A 80 -0.97 -6.66 8.32
N HIS A 81 -1.91 -6.26 7.47
CA HIS A 81 -3.08 -7.08 7.14
C HIS A 81 -2.69 -8.41 6.48
N VAL A 82 -1.74 -8.39 5.54
CA VAL A 82 -1.23 -9.61 4.89
C VAL A 82 -0.56 -10.53 5.91
N LEU A 83 0.27 -9.98 6.79
CA LEU A 83 0.98 -10.74 7.83
C LEU A 83 0.01 -11.35 8.84
N ALA A 84 -0.95 -10.57 9.35
CA ALA A 84 -1.96 -11.04 10.27
C ALA A 84 -2.81 -12.17 9.67
N ALA A 85 -3.22 -12.04 8.41
CA ALA A 85 -3.97 -13.08 7.70
C ALA A 85 -3.16 -14.38 7.50
N ARG A 86 -1.85 -14.27 7.27
CA ARG A 86 -0.94 -15.43 7.15
C ARG A 86 -0.63 -16.08 8.49
N ALA A 87 -0.54 -15.28 9.55
CA ALA A 87 -0.25 -15.75 10.90
C ALA A 87 -1.44 -16.45 11.57
N GLN A 88 -2.64 -16.31 11.02
CA GLN A 88 -3.86 -16.92 11.55
C GLN A 88 -4.34 -18.10 10.69
N PRO A 89 -4.17 -19.36 11.15
CA PRO A 89 -5.07 -20.42 10.71
C PRO A 89 -6.41 -20.42 11.47
N HIS A 90 -6.53 -19.86 12.69
CA HIS A 90 -7.73 -20.10 13.53
C HIS A 90 -8.13 -19.03 14.57
N LEU A 91 -7.53 -17.84 14.63
CA LEU A 91 -7.83 -16.90 15.72
C LEU A 91 -8.52 -15.61 15.25
N ARG A 92 -9.85 -15.66 15.33
CA ARG A 92 -10.81 -14.55 15.41
C ARG A 92 -10.24 -13.17 15.79
N SER A 93 -10.73 -12.20 15.02
CA SER A 93 -11.23 -10.87 15.44
C SER A 93 -10.20 -9.74 15.66
N VAL A 94 -10.05 -8.95 14.59
CA VAL A 94 -9.88 -7.48 14.49
C VAL A 94 -9.08 -6.72 15.55
N PHE A 95 -8.09 -5.97 15.08
CA PHE A 95 -7.72 -4.68 15.67
C PHE A 95 -7.89 -3.57 14.63
N ASN A 96 -9.00 -2.81 14.75
CA ASN A 96 -9.16 -1.50 14.13
C ASN A 96 -8.29 -0.50 14.90
N LEU A 97 -7.07 -0.20 14.44
CA LEU A 97 -6.21 0.81 15.08
C LEU A 97 -5.51 1.79 14.12
N THR A 98 -5.86 1.80 12.85
CA THR A 98 -5.37 2.80 11.89
C THR A 98 -6.60 3.45 11.26
N GLY A 99 -6.85 4.69 11.65
CA GLY A 99 -7.97 5.52 11.14
C GLY A 99 -7.80 5.90 9.67
N THR A 100 -7.70 4.91 8.80
CA THR A 100 -7.80 5.04 7.36
C THR A 100 -9.11 4.40 6.97
N VAL A 101 -10.09 5.26 6.67
CA VAL A 101 -11.37 4.88 6.08
C VAL A 101 -11.07 4.06 4.82
N LEU A 102 -11.23 2.75 4.94
CA LEU A 102 -11.37 1.85 3.82
C LEU A 102 -12.72 2.22 3.19
N HIS A 103 -12.70 3.06 2.15
CA HIS A 103 -13.74 3.01 1.14
C HIS A 103 -13.65 1.63 0.49
N THR A 104 -14.25 0.65 1.17
CA THR A 104 -14.61 -0.62 0.58
C THR A 104 -15.63 -0.28 -0.50
N ASN A 105 -15.18 -0.26 -1.74
CA ASN A 105 -16.08 -0.58 -2.83
C ASN A 105 -16.36 -2.09 -2.74
N LEU A 106 -17.11 -2.49 -1.70
CA LEU A 106 -18.00 -3.65 -1.72
C LEU A 106 -19.19 -3.25 -2.60
N GLY A 107 -18.88 -2.98 -3.86
CA GLY A 107 -19.85 -2.81 -4.92
C GLY A 107 -20.38 -4.20 -5.25
N ARG A 108 -21.57 -4.46 -4.72
CA ARG A 108 -22.54 -5.50 -5.12
C ARG A 108 -22.34 -6.10 -6.51
#